data_AF-A0A2I0JS58-F1
#
_entry.id   AF-A0A2I0JS58-F1
#
_cell.length_a   1.000
_cell.length_b   1.000
_cell.length_c   1.000
_cell.angle_alpha   90.00
_cell.angle_beta   90.00
_cell.angle_gamma   90.00
#
_symmetry.space_group_name_H-M   'P 1'
#
loop_
_entity.id
_entity.type
_entity.pdbx_description
1 polymer ?
#
loop_
_entity_poly.entity_id
_entity_poly.type
_entity_poly.pdbx_seq_one_letter_code
_entity_poly.pdbx_strand_id
1 'polypeptide(L)'
;MAKNVSSYYHVDLQVKEKRKLEKDENGEARFYEVEKVLFHGKSKYQELLVFQSTKHGKVAILDGCLQLTEKDEFAYQEMLTHLALCSIPNPMKVLLVGGGDGGILREISRHASVELIDICEIDEMIIKIYINKLTYLRRSEVH
;
A
#
# COMPACT_ATOMS: atom_id res chain seq x y z
N MET A 1 -15.39 2.20 34.78
CA MET A 1 -15.68 3.61 34.46
C MET A 1 -14.66 4.05 33.43
N ALA A 2 -15.13 4.41 32.24
CA ALA A 2 -14.36 4.44 31.00
C ALA A 2 -13.40 5.62 30.88
N LYS A 3 -12.30 5.43 30.13
CA LYS A 3 -11.87 6.39 29.10
C LYS A 3 -11.48 5.60 27.86
N ASN A 4 -12.41 5.59 26.90
CA ASN A 4 -12.19 5.18 25.52
C ASN A 4 -11.00 5.94 24.95
N VAL A 5 -9.90 5.25 24.65
CA VAL A 5 -8.83 5.78 23.82
C VAL A 5 -9.24 5.54 22.38
N SER A 6 -10.12 6.39 21.85
CA SER A 6 -10.30 6.46 20.41
C SER A 6 -9.31 7.49 19.88
N SER A 7 -8.09 7.05 19.58
CA SER A 7 -7.12 7.80 18.80
C SER A 7 -7.59 7.85 17.36
N TYR A 8 -8.60 8.68 17.09
CA TYR A 8 -9.00 9.00 15.73
C TYR A 8 -7.95 9.93 15.12
N TYR A 9 -7.26 9.44 14.10
CA TYR A 9 -6.35 10.19 13.26
C TYR A 9 -7.11 11.37 12.62
N HIS A 10 -6.71 12.59 12.97
CA HIS A 10 -7.05 13.75 12.17
C HIS A 10 -5.94 13.96 11.16
N VAL A 11 -6.17 13.52 9.92
CA VAL A 11 -5.60 14.25 8.79
C VAL A 11 -6.22 15.63 8.87
N ASP A 12 -5.51 16.58 9.45
CA ASP A 12 -5.97 17.96 9.54
C ASP A 12 -6.05 18.50 8.11
N LEU A 13 -7.24 18.39 7.52
CA LEU A 13 -7.56 18.87 6.16
C LEU A 13 -7.51 20.40 6.08
N GLN A 14 -7.10 21.08 7.15
CA GLN A 14 -7.03 22.54 7.26
C GLN A 14 -5.60 23.12 7.33
N VAL A 15 -4.56 22.39 6.91
CA VAL A 15 -3.29 23.06 6.58
C VAL A 15 -3.31 23.47 5.11
N LYS A 16 -3.64 24.74 4.89
CA LYS A 16 -3.47 25.45 3.62
C LYS A 16 -2.10 25.09 3.02
N GLU A 17 -2.12 24.52 1.82
CA GLU A 17 -1.01 24.18 0.92
C GLU A 17 -0.25 22.83 1.12
N LYS A 18 -0.59 21.89 0.24
CA LYS A 18 0.31 20.90 -0.39
C LYS A 18 1.11 19.95 0.50
N ARG A 19 0.81 19.75 1.79
CA ARG A 19 1.54 18.77 2.62
C ARG A 19 0.60 17.80 3.35
N LYS A 20 0.90 16.50 3.29
CA LYS A 20 0.24 15.44 4.07
C LYS A 20 1.22 14.86 5.08
N LEU A 21 0.71 14.58 6.27
CA LEU A 21 1.45 14.11 7.43
C LEU A 21 1.20 12.62 7.64
N GLU A 22 2.26 11.85 7.83
CA GLU A 22 2.24 10.60 8.57
C GLU A 22 2.94 10.88 9.91
N LYS A 23 2.36 10.48 11.04
CA LYS A 23 2.95 10.69 12.37
C LYS A 23 3.00 9.35 13.11
N ASP A 24 4.14 9.06 13.73
CA ASP A 24 4.31 7.86 14.54
C ASP A 24 3.96 8.10 16.03
N GLU A 25 3.93 7.01 16.80
CA GLU A 25 3.64 7.04 18.23
C GLU A 25 4.73 7.72 19.09
N ASN A 26 5.93 7.90 18.53
CA ASN A 26 7.07 8.55 19.18
C ASN A 26 7.09 10.06 18.97
N GLY A 27 6.17 10.59 18.17
CA GLY A 27 6.07 12.01 17.84
C GLY A 27 6.88 12.42 16.61
N GLU A 28 7.50 11.48 15.91
CA GLU A 28 8.11 11.71 14.61
C GLU A 28 7.06 11.82 13.52
N ALA A 29 7.37 12.56 12.46
CA ALA A 29 6.46 12.68 11.34
C ALA A 29 7.18 12.79 10.00
N ARG A 30 6.54 12.20 8.99
CA ARG A 30 6.94 12.30 7.59
C ARG A 30 5.95 13.18 6.85
N PHE A 31 6.49 14.06 6.02
CA PHE A 31 5.70 14.99 5.22
C PHE A 31 5.87 14.69 3.75
N TYR A 32 4.75 14.52 3.06
CA TYR A 32 4.70 14.38 1.61
C TYR A 32 4.13 15.63 1.00
N GLU A 33 4.84 16.19 0.01
CA GLU A 33 4.26 17.23 -0.82
C GLU A 33 3.26 16.61 -1.78
N VAL A 34 2.02 17.12 -1.77
CA VAL A 34 0.90 16.64 -2.57
C VAL A 34 0.74 17.50 -3.81
N GLU A 35 0.83 16.87 -4.97
CA GLU A 35 0.51 17.48 -6.25
C GLU A 35 -0.98 17.34 -6.55
N LYS A 36 -1.54 16.14 -6.41
CA LYS A 36 -2.94 15.85 -6.74
C LYS A 36 -3.47 14.66 -5.95
N VAL A 37 -4.65 14.79 -5.35
CA VAL A 37 -5.37 13.64 -4.77
C VAL A 37 -5.97 12.80 -5.91
N LEU A 38 -5.68 11.50 -5.92
CA LEU A 38 -6.14 10.55 -6.94
C LEU A 38 -7.37 9.77 -6.47
N PHE A 39 -7.40 9.42 -5.19
CA PHE A 39 -8.52 8.74 -4.56
C PHE A 39 -8.57 9.07 -3.06
N HIS A 40 -9.77 9.20 -2.52
CA HIS A 40 -10.01 9.23 -1.08
C HIS A 40 -11.36 8.58 -0.83
N GLY A 41 -11.38 7.54 0.00
CA GLY A 41 -12.60 6.82 0.31
C GLY A 41 -12.44 5.94 1.54
N LYS A 42 -13.58 5.57 2.12
CA LYS A 42 -13.64 4.74 3.32
C LYS A 42 -14.53 3.53 3.07
N SER A 43 -14.01 2.35 3.34
CA SER A 43 -14.76 1.10 3.33
C SER A 43 -15.32 0.81 4.74
N LYS A 44 -15.92 -0.36 4.91
CA LYS A 44 -16.32 -0.85 6.24
C LYS A 44 -15.13 -1.23 7.13
N TYR A 45 -13.91 -1.34 6.58
CA TYR A 45 -12.72 -1.75 7.30
C TYR A 45 -11.78 -0.57 7.59
N GLN A 46 -11.59 0.33 6.62
CA GLN A 46 -10.49 1.30 6.64
C GLN A 46 -10.72 2.46 5.67
N GLU A 47 -9.98 3.55 5.88
CA GLU A 47 -9.91 4.72 5.02
C GLU A 47 -8.65 4.70 4.16
N LEU A 48 -8.82 4.77 2.84
CA LEU A 48 -7.72 4.83 1.87
C LEU A 48 -7.63 6.24 1.25
N LEU A 49 -6.44 6.83 1.33
CA LEU A 49 -6.06 8.04 0.62
C LEU A 49 -4.92 7.71 -0.35
N VAL A 50 -5.12 8.01 -1.63
CA VAL A 50 -4.07 7.92 -2.66
C VAL A 50 -3.88 9.27 -3.32
N PHE A 51 -2.62 9.69 -3.43
CA PHE A 51 -2.28 10.97 -4.04
C PHE A 51 -0.96 10.89 -4.82
N GLN A 52 -0.81 11.76 -5.82
CA GLN A 52 0.43 12.03 -6.50
C GLN A 52 1.30 12.94 -5.63
N SER A 53 2.53 12.51 -5.34
CA SER A 53 3.57 13.30 -4.70
C SER A 53 4.59 13.80 -5.72
N THR A 54 5.20 14.95 -5.43
CA THR A 54 6.23 15.57 -6.27
C THR A 54 7.52 14.75 -6.37
N LYS A 55 7.87 13.99 -5.31
CA LYS A 55 9.17 13.26 -5.23
C LYS A 55 9.06 11.75 -5.06
N HIS A 56 7.89 11.23 -4.71
CA HIS A 56 7.69 9.81 -4.35
C HIS A 56 6.73 9.08 -5.30
N GLY A 57 6.36 9.72 -6.41
CA GLY A 57 5.32 9.20 -7.29
C GLY A 57 3.98 9.15 -6.58
N LYS A 58 3.16 8.15 -6.88
CA LYS A 58 1.90 7.93 -6.15
C LYS A 58 2.18 7.37 -4.75
N VAL A 59 1.43 7.85 -3.78
CA VAL A 59 1.54 7.47 -2.36
C VAL A 59 0.18 6.98 -1.89
N ALA A 60 0.16 5.85 -1.18
CA ALA A 60 -1.03 5.30 -0.57
C ALA A 60 -0.91 5.32 0.97
N ILE A 61 -1.95 5.86 1.61
CA ILE A 61 -2.09 5.94 3.06
C ILE A 61 -3.38 5.23 3.43
N LEU A 62 -3.31 4.34 4.42
CA LEU A 62 -4.42 3.52 4.91
C LEU A 62 -4.58 3.78 6.41
N ASP A 63 -5.75 4.27 6.82
CA ASP A 63 -6.03 4.72 8.20
C ASP A 63 -4.96 5.67 8.78
N GLY A 64 -4.36 6.51 7.91
CA GLY A 64 -3.32 7.45 8.31
C GLY A 64 -1.89 6.89 8.30
N CYS A 65 -1.70 5.60 8.09
CA CYS A 65 -0.39 4.94 7.98
C CYS A 65 0.05 4.81 6.52
N LEU A 66 1.30 5.15 6.23
CA LEU A 66 1.86 4.94 4.90
C LEU A 66 1.91 3.44 4.58
N GLN A 67 1.34 3.05 3.44
CA GLN A 67 1.42 1.67 2.95
C GLN A 67 2.56 1.52 1.95
N LEU A 68 2.61 2.40 0.95
CA LEU A 68 3.61 2.35 -0.11
C LEU A 68 3.78 3.71 -0.78
N THR A 69 4.95 3.89 -1.39
CA THR A 69 5.17 4.88 -2.43
C THR A 69 5.63 4.18 -3.71
N GLU A 70 5.23 4.71 -4.86
CA GLU A 70 5.65 4.20 -6.18
C GLU A 70 7.18 4.18 -6.32
N LYS A 71 7.89 5.08 -5.62
CA LYS A 71 9.34 5.19 -5.68
C LYS A 71 10.09 4.05 -4.98
N ASP A 72 9.55 3.50 -3.89
CA ASP A 72 10.26 2.57 -3.01
C ASP A 72 9.48 1.29 -2.68
N GLU A 73 8.28 1.09 -3.24
CA GLU A 73 7.48 -0.12 -3.03
C GLU A 73 8.25 -1.42 -3.33
N PHE A 74 9.17 -1.37 -4.31
CA PHE A 74 9.96 -2.51 -4.74
C PHE A 74 10.80 -3.08 -3.59
N ALA A 75 11.34 -2.22 -2.71
CA ALA A 75 12.20 -2.67 -1.62
C ALA A 75 11.42 -3.56 -0.65
N TYR A 76 10.22 -3.14 -0.26
CA TYR A 76 9.34 -3.96 0.58
C TYR A 76 8.85 -5.21 -0.18
N GLN A 77 8.40 -5.03 -1.42
CA GLN A 77 7.73 -6.10 -2.17
C GLN A 77 8.69 -7.23 -2.57
N GLU A 78 9.86 -6.87 -3.09
CA GLU A 78 10.90 -7.83 -3.47
C GLU A 78 11.45 -8.54 -2.24
N MET A 79 11.74 -7.82 -1.16
CA MET A 79 12.28 -8.43 0.05
C MET A 79 11.28 -9.42 0.67
N LEU A 80 10.02 -9.02 0.86
CA LEU A 80 9.03 -9.90 1.47
C LEU A 80 8.80 -11.16 0.63
N THR A 81 8.83 -11.03 -0.69
CA THR A 81 8.56 -12.13 -1.61
C THR A 81 9.77 -13.04 -1.81
N HIS A 82 10.90 -12.48 -2.26
CA HIS A 82 12.03 -13.27 -2.71
C HIS A 82 12.81 -13.88 -1.55
N LEU A 83 12.83 -13.27 -0.36
CA LEU A 83 13.46 -13.91 0.80
C LEU A 83 12.77 -15.24 1.12
N ALA A 84 11.43 -15.29 1.08
CA ALA A 84 10.69 -16.52 1.34
C ALA A 84 10.85 -17.53 0.18
N LEU A 85 10.56 -17.11 -1.05
CA LEU A 85 10.46 -18.02 -2.19
C LEU A 85 11.81 -18.52 -2.72
N CYS A 86 12.90 -17.75 -2.59
CA CYS A 86 14.24 -18.19 -2.95
C CYS A 86 14.88 -19.11 -1.89
N SER A 87 14.28 -19.22 -0.69
CA SER A 87 14.81 -20.05 0.40
C SER A 87 14.28 -21.48 0.39
N ILE A 88 13.38 -21.81 -0.54
CA ILE A 88 12.81 -23.14 -0.71
C ILE A 88 12.91 -23.61 -2.17
N PRO A 89 13.14 -24.91 -2.43
CA PRO A 89 13.20 -25.41 -3.80
C PRO A 89 11.79 -25.44 -4.42
N ASN A 90 11.65 -24.88 -5.63
CA ASN A 90 10.45 -24.97 -6.48
C ASN A 90 9.12 -24.68 -5.75
N PRO A 91 8.90 -23.45 -5.25
CA PRO A 91 7.61 -23.08 -4.67
C PRO A 91 6.49 -23.17 -5.71
N MET A 92 5.46 -24.01 -5.47
CA MET A 92 4.37 -24.22 -6.43
C MET A 92 3.04 -23.54 -6.05
N LYS A 93 2.73 -23.48 -4.76
CA LYS A 93 1.46 -22.93 -4.25
C LYS A 93 1.76 -21.90 -3.17
N VAL A 94 1.25 -20.69 -3.35
CA VAL A 94 1.53 -19.56 -2.46
C VAL A 94 0.21 -18.96 -1.96
N LEU A 95 0.10 -18.80 -0.65
CA LEU A 95 -0.98 -18.05 -0.01
C LEU A 95 -0.46 -16.66 0.35
N LEU A 96 -1.10 -15.63 -0.21
CA LEU A 96 -0.88 -14.23 0.12
C LEU A 96 -2.06 -13.71 0.95
N VAL A 97 -1.80 -13.31 2.20
CA VAL A 97 -2.80 -12.66 3.05
C VAL A 97 -2.59 -11.15 2.99
N GLY A 98 -3.63 -10.40 2.63
CA GLY A 98 -3.53 -8.99 2.25
C GLY A 98 -2.99 -8.83 0.83
N GLY A 99 -2.17 -7.79 0.61
CA GLY A 99 -1.54 -7.54 -0.69
C GLY A 99 -2.52 -7.08 -1.77
N GLY A 100 -3.65 -6.49 -1.38
CA GLY A 100 -4.68 -5.99 -2.30
C GLY A 100 -4.20 -4.91 -3.29
N ASP A 101 -3.00 -4.36 -3.09
CA ASP A 101 -2.34 -3.46 -4.05
C ASP A 101 -1.78 -4.18 -5.30
N GLY A 102 -1.60 -5.50 -5.22
CA GLY A 102 -1.08 -6.35 -6.29
C GLY A 102 0.45 -6.34 -6.44
N GLY A 103 1.19 -5.61 -5.62
CA GLY A 103 2.65 -5.50 -5.72
C GLY A 103 3.37 -6.80 -5.36
N ILE A 104 3.00 -7.41 -4.22
CA ILE A 104 3.53 -8.73 -3.83
C ILE A 104 3.11 -9.81 -4.83
N LEU A 105 1.86 -9.76 -5.32
CA LEU A 105 1.37 -10.70 -6.33
C LEU A 105 2.21 -10.65 -7.62
N ARG A 106 2.63 -9.46 -8.05
CA ARG A 106 3.53 -9.26 -9.19
C ARG A 106 4.88 -9.95 -8.96
N GLU A 107 5.48 -9.80 -7.78
CA GLU A 107 6.77 -10.41 -7.47
C GLU A 107 6.68 -11.94 -7.33
N ILE A 108 5.60 -12.47 -6.74
CA ILE A 108 5.37 -13.94 -6.67
C ILE A 108 5.30 -14.51 -8.09
N SER A 109 4.60 -13.81 -8.99
CA SER A 109 4.41 -14.23 -10.39
C SER A 109 5.70 -14.31 -11.21
N ARG A 110 6.84 -13.80 -10.70
CA ARG A 110 8.15 -13.94 -11.35
C ARG A 110 8.77 -15.32 -11.15
N HIS A 111 8.30 -16.09 -10.18
CA HIS A 111 8.81 -17.45 -9.91
C HIS A 111 8.12 -18.46 -10.82
N ALA A 112 8.82 -18.92 -11.86
CA ALA A 112 8.25 -19.81 -12.89
C ALA A 112 7.74 -21.17 -12.36
N SER A 113 8.15 -21.58 -11.16
CA SER A 113 7.64 -22.80 -10.50
C SER A 113 6.27 -22.62 -9.85
N VAL A 114 5.82 -21.39 -9.63
CA VAL A 114 4.54 -21.09 -8.99
C VAL A 114 3.40 -21.36 -9.98
N GLU A 115 2.48 -22.22 -9.59
CA GLU A 115 1.32 -22.65 -10.38
C GLU A 115 0.01 -22.05 -9.87
N LEU A 116 -0.08 -21.77 -8.56
CA LEU A 116 -1.27 -21.24 -7.90
C LEU A 116 -0.90 -20.18 -6.87
N ILE A 117 -1.60 -19.04 -6.93
CA ILE A 117 -1.51 -17.98 -5.93
C ILE A 117 -2.91 -17.71 -5.40
N ASP A 118 -3.15 -18.06 -4.13
CA ASP A 118 -4.37 -17.69 -3.42
C ASP A 118 -4.15 -16.35 -2.72
N ILE A 119 -4.98 -15.36 -3.02
CA ILE A 119 -4.96 -14.05 -2.35
C ILE A 119 -6.18 -13.91 -1.44
N CYS A 120 -5.93 -13.55 -0.18
CA CYS A 120 -6.97 -13.29 0.81
C CYS A 120 -6.92 -11.82 1.23
N GLU A 121 -7.66 -10.98 0.51
CA GLU A 121 -7.86 -9.57 0.85
C GLU A 121 -9.32 -9.39 1.33
N ILE A 122 -9.47 -8.83 2.52
CA ILE A 122 -10.77 -8.71 3.20
C ILE A 122 -11.55 -7.51 2.67
N ASP A 123 -10.85 -6.48 2.19
CA ASP A 123 -11.42 -5.23 1.73
C ASP A 123 -11.51 -5.15 0.20
N GLU A 124 -12.70 -5.46 -0.31
CA GLU A 124 -13.02 -5.38 -1.74
C GLU A 124 -12.80 -3.97 -2.34
N MET A 125 -12.89 -2.90 -1.53
CA MET A 125 -12.59 -1.55 -1.99
C MET A 125 -11.15 -1.44 -2.45
N ILE A 126 -10.20 -2.01 -1.69
CA ILE A 126 -8.77 -1.96 -2.02
C ILE A 126 -8.54 -2.60 -3.39
N ILE A 127 -9.01 -3.83 -3.57
CA ILE A 127 -8.90 -4.57 -4.85
C ILE A 127 -9.47 -3.74 -6.01
N LYS A 128 -10.69 -3.21 -5.85
CA LYS A 128 -11.38 -2.44 -6.91
C LYS A 128 -10.62 -1.18 -7.30
N ILE A 129 -10.06 -0.46 -6.32
CA ILE A 129 -9.36 0.79 -6.56
C ILE A 129 -8.03 0.55 -7.29
N TYR A 130 -7.27 -0.47 -6.88
CA TYR A 130 -5.99 -0.79 -7.52
C TYR A 130 -6.16 -1.39 -8.92
N ILE A 131 -7.18 -2.23 -9.14
CA ILE A 131 -7.46 -2.79 -10.47
C ILE A 131 -7.98 -1.71 -11.44
N ASN A 132 -8.98 -0.92 -11.04
CA ASN A 132 -9.75 -0.10 -12.00
C ASN A 132 -9.27 1.34 -12.11
N LYS A 133 -8.71 1.92 -11.04
CA LYS A 133 -8.42 3.36 -10.98
C LYS A 133 -6.92 3.68 -10.90
N LEU A 134 -6.15 2.79 -10.29
CA LEU A 134 -4.74 3.00 -10.03
C LEU A 134 -3.85 2.02 -10.79
N THR A 135 -4.34 1.49 -11.91
CA THR A 135 -3.63 0.51 -12.77
C THR A 135 -2.22 0.99 -13.18
N TYR A 136 -1.99 2.31 -13.14
CA TYR A 136 -0.71 3.00 -13.37
C TYR A 136 0.24 3.05 -12.16
N LEU A 137 -0.07 2.44 -11.01
CA LEU A 137 0.88 2.20 -9.92
C LEU A 137 1.90 1.11 -10.25
N ARG A 138 1.67 0.35 -11.33
CA ARG A 138 2.62 -0.64 -11.81
C ARG A 138 3.76 0.07 -12.51
N ARG A 139 4.98 -0.08 -11.97
CA ARG A 139 6.21 0.17 -12.72
C ARG A 139 6.09 -0.59 -14.05
N SER A 140 6.14 0.14 -15.16
CA SER A 140 5.84 -0.37 -16.51
C SER A 140 6.93 -1.25 -17.12
N GLU A 141 7.95 -1.64 -16.35
CA GLU A 141 9.14 -2.30 -16.88
C GLU A 141 9.41 -3.57 -16.10
N VAL A 142 8.98 -4.69 -16.71
CA VAL A 142 9.59 -5.99 -16.51
C VAL A 142 10.95 -5.91 -17.23
N HIS A 143 12.02 -5.71 -16.48
CA HIS A 143 13.37 -6.04 -16.95
C HIS A 143 13.66 -7.51 -16.64
#